data_AF-A0ABD3L9G9-F1
#
_entry.id   AF-A0ABD3L9G9-F1
#
_cell.length_a   1.000
_cell.length_b   1.000
_cell.length_c   1.000
_cell.angle_alpha   90.00
_cell.angle_beta   90.00
_cell.angle_gamma   90.00
#
_symmetry.space_group_name_H-M   'P 1'
#
loop_
_entity.id
_entity.type
_entity.pdbx_description
1 polymer ?
#
loop_
_entity_poly.entity_id
_entity_poly.type
_entity_poly.pdbx_seq_one_letter_code
_entity_poly.pdbx_strand_id
1 'polypeptide(L)'
;MHVIYLLVTTAINNATDGEKVVSPVLTRDEEFNFRAAHWTDLHGLPCKVVMTNDTIEITGDLLIAADGCGSSIRQSFLPDLKLRYSGYCAWRGVLDFSGRENSEAILGIKRTYPDLGKCLYFDLGSGTHSVFDELLNKRLNWIWYINQPEPELKGNSVTMKVSSKMIQGMHREADKVWLPGLARIILHRCMH
;
A
#
# COMPACT_ATOMS: atom_id res chain seq x y z
N MET A 1 3.86 -14.77 13.25
CA MET A 1 4.65 -13.52 13.11
C MET A 1 3.67 -12.40 12.78
N HIS A 2 3.47 -11.45 13.69
CA HIS A 2 2.61 -10.29 13.44
C HIS A 2 3.47 -9.19 12.85
N VAL A 3 3.10 -8.75 11.65
CA VAL A 3 3.85 -7.72 10.93
C VAL A 3 2.95 -6.50 10.87
N ILE A 4 3.22 -5.51 11.74
CA ILE A 4 2.54 -4.22 11.71
C ILE A 4 3.45 -3.18 11.06
N TYR A 5 2.97 -2.62 9.96
CA TYR A 5 3.56 -1.45 9.31
C TYR A 5 2.51 -0.36 9.17
N LEU A 6 2.98 0.88 9.21
CA LEU A 6 2.21 2.02 8.73
C LEU A 6 2.59 2.24 7.26
N LEU A 7 1.62 2.05 6.37
CA LEU A 7 1.74 2.26 4.93
C LEU A 7 1.33 3.70 4.61
N VAL A 8 2.16 4.40 3.86
CA VAL A 8 1.86 5.71 3.30
C VAL A 8 1.32 5.51 1.90
N THR A 9 0.15 6.08 1.63
CA THR A 9 -0.46 5.94 0.30
C THR A 9 -0.09 7.13 -0.57
N THR A 10 0.36 6.82 -1.79
CA THR A 10 0.66 7.81 -2.82
C THR A 10 -0.31 7.60 -3.98
N ALA A 11 -0.76 8.70 -4.56
CA ALA A 11 -1.60 8.71 -5.74
C ALA A 11 -0.86 9.38 -6.90
N ILE A 12 -1.16 8.90 -8.10
CA ILE A 12 -0.77 9.52 -9.36
C ILE A 12 -2.08 9.87 -10.06
N ASN A 13 -2.53 11.11 -9.94
CA ASN A 13 -3.71 11.60 -10.65
C ASN A 13 -3.28 12.72 -11.59
N ASN A 14 -3.31 12.45 -12.90
CA ASN A 14 -3.39 13.53 -13.90
C ASN A 14 -4.84 13.60 -14.36
N ALA A 15 -5.64 14.47 -13.74
CA ALA A 15 -6.80 15.02 -14.43
C ALA A 15 -6.23 15.95 -15.50
N THR A 16 -6.33 15.56 -16.77
CA THR A 16 -5.85 16.37 -17.89
C THR A 16 -6.80 17.54 -18.07
N ASP A 17 -6.37 18.72 -17.61
CA ASP A 17 -6.83 19.97 -18.22
C ASP A 17 -5.88 20.27 -19.37
N GLY A 18 -6.44 20.47 -20.56
CA GLY A 18 -5.67 20.60 -21.79
C GLY A 18 -4.92 21.94 -21.84
N GLU A 19 -3.59 21.88 -21.92
CA GLU A 19 -2.77 22.60 -22.91
C GLU A 19 -1.24 22.46 -22.64
N LYS A 20 -0.48 22.32 -23.74
CA LYS A 20 1.02 22.34 -23.93
C LYS A 20 1.78 21.05 -23.54
N VAL A 21 2.25 20.19 -24.46
CA VAL A 21 3.26 20.27 -25.58
C VAL A 21 4.72 20.33 -25.11
N VAL A 22 5.41 19.18 -25.06
CA VAL A 22 6.66 18.80 -25.79
C VAL A 22 6.74 17.25 -25.86
N SER A 23 7.09 16.71 -27.03
CA SER A 23 7.03 15.31 -27.52
C SER A 23 7.99 14.32 -26.84
N PRO A 24 7.48 13.16 -26.36
CA PRO A 24 7.35 11.90 -27.12
C PRO A 24 5.90 11.56 -27.49
N VAL A 25 5.66 10.71 -28.49
CA VAL A 25 4.30 10.19 -28.76
C VAL A 25 3.90 9.25 -27.64
N LEU A 26 3.23 9.83 -26.65
CA LEU A 26 2.45 9.10 -25.65
C LEU A 26 1.13 8.75 -26.32
N THR A 27 0.99 7.53 -26.82
CA THR A 27 -0.35 7.05 -27.22
C THR A 27 -1.14 6.80 -25.95
N ARG A 28 -2.31 7.43 -25.88
CA ARG A 28 -3.32 7.22 -24.84
C ARG A 28 -4.38 6.36 -25.51
N ASP A 29 -4.51 5.12 -25.08
CA ASP A 29 -5.65 4.30 -25.48
C ASP A 29 -6.90 4.87 -24.78
N GLU A 30 -7.97 5.11 -25.53
CA GLU A 30 -9.21 5.71 -25.00
C GLU A 30 -9.95 4.74 -24.07
N GLU A 31 -9.61 3.44 -24.09
CA GLU A 31 -10.25 2.41 -23.26
C GLU A 31 -9.36 1.88 -22.12
N PHE A 32 -8.05 2.16 -22.13
CA PHE A 32 -7.14 1.72 -21.07
C PHE A 32 -6.12 2.79 -20.70
N ASN A 33 -6.08 3.16 -19.42
CA ASN A 33 -5.17 4.16 -18.83
C ASN A 33 -3.66 3.78 -18.83
N PHE A 34 -3.18 3.02 -19.81
CA PHE A 34 -1.75 2.77 -19.98
C PHE A 34 -1.13 3.87 -20.82
N ARG A 35 -0.04 4.45 -20.33
CA ARG A 35 0.82 5.31 -21.14
C ARG A 35 1.84 4.41 -21.82
N ALA A 36 1.72 4.21 -23.13
CA ALA A 36 2.76 3.60 -23.93
C ALA A 36 3.62 4.71 -24.54
N ALA A 37 4.93 4.67 -24.28
CA ALA A 37 5.89 5.43 -25.05
C ALA A 37 6.41 4.52 -26.14
N HIS A 38 6.04 4.78 -27.39
CA HIS A 38 6.57 4.04 -28.54
C HIS A 38 7.74 4.84 -29.12
N TRP A 39 8.92 4.23 -29.18
CA TRP A 39 10.11 4.81 -29.79
C TRP A 39 10.70 3.85 -30.82
N THR A 40 11.03 4.38 -32.00
CA THR A 40 11.71 3.65 -33.07
C THR A 40 13.21 3.50 -32.83
N ASP A 41 13.78 4.30 -31.92
CA ASP A 41 15.24 4.41 -31.72
C ASP A 41 15.64 4.18 -30.25
N LEU A 42 15.19 3.09 -29.64
CA LEU A 42 15.64 2.66 -28.30
C LEU A 42 17.05 2.05 -28.42
N HIS A 43 18.02 2.87 -28.80
CA HIS A 43 19.42 2.46 -28.87
C HIS A 43 20.01 2.44 -27.45
N GLY A 44 20.01 1.25 -26.86
CA GLY A 44 20.83 0.91 -25.69
C GLY A 44 20.43 1.61 -24.39
N LEU A 45 19.72 0.89 -23.52
CA LEU A 45 19.53 1.37 -22.15
C LEU A 45 20.58 0.75 -21.21
N PRO A 46 21.25 1.57 -20.37
CA PRO A 46 22.10 1.05 -19.31
C PRO A 46 21.21 0.38 -18.26
N CYS A 47 21.34 -0.93 -18.16
CA CYS A 47 20.66 -1.79 -17.21
C CYS A 47 21.65 -2.25 -16.14
N LYS A 48 21.29 -2.07 -14.86
CA LYS A 48 22.10 -2.59 -13.77
C LYS A 48 21.69 -4.04 -13.47
N VAL A 49 22.63 -4.97 -13.58
CA VAL A 49 22.41 -6.38 -13.24
C VAL A 49 22.36 -6.52 -11.72
N VAL A 50 21.21 -6.93 -11.17
CA VAL A 50 21.00 -7.00 -9.72
C VAL A 50 21.98 -7.94 -9.01
N MET A 51 22.36 -9.05 -9.65
CA MET A 51 23.24 -10.05 -9.06
C MET A 51 24.70 -9.62 -8.97
N THR A 52 25.21 -8.89 -9.97
CA THR A 52 26.64 -8.54 -10.07
C THR A 52 26.92 -7.07 -9.80
N ASN A 53 25.89 -6.22 -9.76
CA ASN A 53 25.97 -4.75 -9.76
C ASN A 53 26.62 -4.12 -11.00
N ASP A 54 26.96 -4.92 -12.01
CA ASP A 54 27.50 -4.40 -13.26
C ASP A 54 26.42 -3.63 -14.03
N THR A 55 26.86 -2.63 -14.78
CA THR A 55 26.00 -1.96 -15.76
C THR A 55 26.27 -2.57 -17.11
N ILE A 56 25.23 -3.10 -17.74
CA ILE A 56 25.27 -3.65 -19.09
C ILE A 56 24.32 -2.84 -19.98
N GLU A 57 24.61 -2.81 -21.26
CA GLU A 57 23.73 -2.21 -22.24
C GLU A 57 22.90 -3.30 -22.93
N ILE A 58 21.59 -3.12 -22.97
CA ILE A 58 20.67 -4.04 -23.65
C ILE A 58 19.94 -3.26 -24.75
N THR A 59 19.93 -3.82 -25.96
CA THR A 59 19.12 -3.33 -27.08
C THR A 59 17.88 -4.21 -27.24
N GLY A 60 16.72 -3.59 -27.46
CA GLY A 60 15.47 -4.30 -27.72
C GLY A 60 14.39 -3.36 -28.22
N ASP A 61 13.35 -3.91 -28.84
CA ASP A 61 12.27 -3.13 -29.48
C ASP A 61 11.22 -2.62 -28.48
N LEU A 62 11.18 -3.20 -27.27
CA LEU A 62 10.19 -2.89 -26.24
C LEU A 62 10.81 -2.90 -24.84
N LEU A 63 10.52 -1.85 -24.07
CA LEU A 63 10.83 -1.75 -22.65
C LEU A 63 9.54 -1.76 -21.82
N ILE A 64 9.43 -2.69 -20.86
CA ILE A 64 8.36 -2.67 -19.85
C ILE A 64 8.95 -2.20 -18.52
N ALA A 65 8.56 -1.00 -18.10
CA ALA A 65 8.96 -0.41 -16.82
C ALA A 65 8.12 -0.96 -15.67
N ALA A 66 8.57 -2.05 -15.05
CA ALA A 66 7.92 -2.72 -13.92
C ALA A 66 8.65 -2.48 -12.58
N ASP A 67 9.29 -1.32 -12.41
CA ASP A 67 10.15 -0.94 -11.28
C ASP A 67 9.41 -0.22 -10.12
N GLY A 68 8.08 -0.28 -10.12
CA GLY A 68 7.23 0.06 -8.96
C GLY A 68 6.92 1.54 -8.75
N CYS A 69 6.36 1.88 -7.58
CA CYS A 69 5.90 3.24 -7.29
C CYS A 69 7.05 4.27 -7.27
N GLY A 70 8.26 3.87 -6.91
CA GLY A 70 9.46 4.70 -6.96
C GLY A 70 10.22 4.66 -8.29
N SER A 71 9.57 4.21 -9.38
CA SER A 71 10.19 3.98 -10.69
C SER A 71 11.14 5.10 -11.14
N SER A 72 12.42 4.76 -11.27
CA SER A 72 13.43 5.66 -11.83
C SER A 72 13.25 5.78 -13.34
N ILE A 73 12.77 4.73 -14.00
CA ILE A 73 12.46 4.76 -15.42
C ILE A 73 11.39 5.82 -15.70
N ARG A 74 10.29 5.80 -14.93
CA ARG A 74 9.22 6.81 -15.05
C ARG A 74 9.74 8.22 -14.80
N GLN A 75 10.65 8.42 -13.84
CA GLN A 75 11.26 9.72 -13.58
C GLN A 75 12.14 10.21 -14.73
N SER A 76 12.88 9.32 -15.40
CA SER A 76 13.66 9.68 -16.60
C SER A 76 12.75 10.15 -17.75
N PHE A 77 11.58 9.54 -17.93
CA PHE A 77 10.62 9.92 -18.97
C PHE A 77 9.73 11.11 -18.60
N LEU A 78 9.39 11.26 -17.32
CA LEU A 78 8.49 12.28 -16.79
C LEU A 78 9.12 12.93 -15.55
N PRO A 79 10.19 13.74 -15.71
CA PRO A 79 10.97 14.26 -14.59
C PRO A 79 10.19 15.17 -13.66
N ASP A 80 9.18 15.86 -14.18
CA ASP A 80 8.33 16.76 -13.40
C ASP A 80 7.16 16.04 -12.69
N LEU A 81 6.90 14.77 -13.03
CA LEU A 81 5.81 14.01 -12.43
C LEU A 81 6.19 13.55 -11.02
N LYS A 82 5.64 14.25 -10.03
CA LYS A 82 5.83 13.93 -8.61
C LYS A 82 4.69 13.05 -8.09
N LEU A 83 5.06 12.06 -7.27
CA LEU A 83 4.08 11.35 -6.44
C LEU A 83 3.47 12.34 -5.45
N ARG A 84 2.16 12.22 -5.21
CA ARG A 84 1.47 13.03 -4.21
C ARG A 84 0.92 12.12 -3.12
N TYR A 85 1.09 12.53 -1.88
CA TYR A 85 0.44 11.88 -0.76
C TYR A 85 -1.09 11.96 -0.90
N SER A 86 -1.76 10.83 -0.70
CA SER A 86 -3.22 10.73 -0.88
C SER A 86 -4.02 11.31 0.29
N GLY A 87 -3.36 11.80 1.35
CA GLY A 87 -4.01 12.38 2.53
C GLY A 87 -4.29 11.38 3.66
N TYR A 88 -3.84 10.12 3.52
CA TYR A 88 -4.03 9.10 4.53
C TYR A 88 -2.90 8.07 4.55
N CYS A 89 -2.72 7.46 5.72
CA CYS A 89 -1.89 6.27 5.90
C CYS A 89 -2.75 5.09 6.35
N ALA A 90 -2.18 3.89 6.35
CA ALA A 90 -2.88 2.71 6.83
C ALA A 90 -2.03 1.91 7.82
N TRP A 91 -2.57 1.62 8.99
CA TRP A 91 -2.07 0.53 9.81
C TRP A 91 -2.50 -0.78 9.16
N ARG A 92 -1.60 -1.75 9.09
CA ARG A 92 -1.93 -3.08 8.59
C ARG A 92 -1.39 -4.12 9.54
N GLY A 93 -2.13 -5.20 9.72
CA GLY A 93 -1.66 -6.38 10.42
C GLY A 93 -2.30 -7.67 9.90
N VAL A 94 -1.63 -8.77 10.22
CA VAL A 94 -2.18 -10.12 10.07
C VAL A 94 -2.06 -10.81 11.42
N LEU A 95 -3.19 -11.26 11.94
CA LEU A 95 -3.28 -12.03 13.17
C LEU A 95 -3.34 -13.52 12.84
N ASP A 96 -2.36 -14.29 13.31
CA ASP A 96 -2.44 -15.75 13.33
C ASP A 96 -3.07 -16.20 14.65
N PHE A 97 -4.19 -16.90 14.54
CA PHE A 97 -4.96 -17.38 15.68
C PHE A 97 -5.04 -18.92 15.74
N SER A 98 -4.12 -19.61 15.06
CA SER A 98 -3.96 -21.06 15.19
C SER A 98 -3.73 -21.47 16.65
N GLY A 99 -4.52 -22.41 17.16
CA GLY A 99 -4.48 -22.84 18.57
C GLY A 99 -5.07 -21.82 19.55
N ARG A 100 -5.67 -20.72 19.07
CA ARG A 100 -6.33 -19.67 19.86
C ARG A 100 -7.72 -19.35 19.32
N GLU A 101 -8.32 -20.28 18.59
CA GLU A 101 -9.61 -20.13 17.92
C GLU A 101 -10.73 -19.83 18.91
N ASN A 102 -10.63 -20.38 20.12
CA ASN A 102 -11.59 -20.19 21.21
C ASN A 102 -11.22 -19.03 22.15
N SER A 103 -10.24 -18.21 21.80
CA SER A 103 -9.91 -17.02 22.60
C SER A 103 -11.05 -16.01 22.58
N GLU A 104 -11.20 -15.27 23.68
CA GLU A 104 -12.17 -14.17 23.81
C GLU A 104 -12.13 -13.18 22.64
N ALA A 105 -10.94 -12.85 22.12
CA ALA A 105 -10.78 -11.94 21.00
C ALA A 105 -11.37 -12.51 19.70
N ILE A 106 -11.07 -13.78 19.39
CA ILE A 106 -11.57 -14.43 18.16
C ILE A 106 -13.06 -14.71 18.23
N LEU A 107 -13.55 -15.19 19.37
CA LEU A 107 -14.99 -15.37 19.59
C LEU A 107 -15.72 -14.03 19.56
N GLY A 108 -15.13 -12.97 20.12
CA GLY A 108 -15.68 -11.62 20.14
C GLY A 108 -15.82 -11.02 18.74
N ILE A 109 -14.77 -11.11 17.91
CA ILE A 109 -14.87 -10.59 16.54
C ILE A 109 -15.85 -11.41 15.69
N LYS A 110 -15.86 -12.75 15.81
CA LYS A 110 -16.83 -13.59 15.07
C LYS A 110 -18.28 -13.37 15.50
N ARG A 111 -18.51 -13.00 16.76
CA ARG A 111 -19.84 -12.60 17.23
C ARG A 111 -20.27 -11.24 16.67
N THR A 112 -19.32 -10.30 16.58
CA THR A 112 -19.57 -8.95 16.05
C THR A 112 -19.81 -8.99 14.54
N TYR A 113 -19.08 -9.87 13.84
CA TYR A 113 -19.08 -10.01 12.39
C TYR A 113 -19.31 -11.48 12.00
N PRO A 114 -20.57 -11.96 12.00
CA PRO A 114 -20.90 -13.39 11.90
C PRO A 114 -20.54 -14.03 10.55
N ASP A 115 -20.43 -13.23 9.49
CA ASP A 115 -20.03 -13.71 8.16
C ASP A 115 -18.51 -13.62 7.89
N LEU A 116 -17.71 -13.39 8.94
CA LEU A 116 -16.26 -13.35 8.80
C LEU A 116 -15.74 -14.70 8.27
N GLY A 117 -14.97 -14.65 7.18
CA GLY A 117 -14.52 -15.82 6.42
C GLY A 117 -15.43 -16.22 5.26
N LYS A 118 -16.59 -15.58 5.11
CA LYS A 118 -17.45 -15.66 3.92
C LYS A 118 -17.45 -14.35 3.12
N CYS A 119 -17.13 -13.24 3.77
CA CYS A 119 -17.01 -11.94 3.14
C CYS A 119 -15.86 -11.12 3.75
N LEU A 120 -15.57 -10.02 3.07
CA LEU A 120 -14.75 -8.93 3.57
C LEU A 120 -15.67 -7.92 4.25
N TYR A 121 -15.29 -7.47 5.44
CA TYR A 121 -15.97 -6.39 6.14
C TYR A 121 -15.31 -5.06 5.86
N PHE A 122 -16.14 -4.02 5.75
CA PHE A 122 -15.73 -2.64 5.55
C PHE A 122 -16.45 -1.77 6.59
N ASP A 123 -15.71 -1.33 7.60
CA ASP A 123 -16.24 -0.52 8.69
C ASP A 123 -15.84 0.94 8.50
N LEU A 124 -16.83 1.83 8.58
CA LEU A 124 -16.65 3.27 8.47
C LEU A 124 -16.57 3.91 9.85
N GLY A 125 -15.56 4.76 10.05
CA GLY A 125 -15.44 5.66 11.20
C GLY A 125 -15.35 7.12 10.74
N SER A 126 -15.43 8.06 11.68
CA SER A 126 -15.25 9.47 11.35
C SER A 126 -13.81 9.75 10.89
N GLY A 127 -13.62 10.14 9.63
CA GLY A 127 -12.30 10.43 9.05
C GLY A 127 -11.39 9.20 8.88
N THR A 128 -11.96 7.99 8.93
CA THR A 128 -11.19 6.75 8.95
C THR A 128 -12.04 5.56 8.50
N HIS A 129 -11.42 4.47 8.06
CA HIS A 129 -12.13 3.24 7.73
C HIS A 129 -11.23 2.02 7.92
N SER A 130 -11.83 0.87 8.19
CA SER A 130 -11.13 -0.39 8.35
C SER A 130 -11.68 -1.45 7.40
N VAL A 131 -10.79 -2.28 6.89
CA VAL A 131 -11.10 -3.42 6.03
C VAL A 131 -10.48 -4.66 6.66
N PHE A 132 -11.26 -5.71 6.84
CA PHE A 132 -10.75 -6.94 7.43
C PHE A 132 -11.51 -8.18 6.97
N ASP A 133 -10.77 -9.29 6.96
CA ASP A 133 -11.20 -10.57 6.39
C ASP A 133 -10.43 -11.73 7.04
N GLU A 134 -11.07 -12.90 7.12
CA GLU A 134 -10.41 -14.14 7.54
C GLU A 134 -9.76 -14.79 6.32
N LEU A 135 -8.45 -15.04 6.43
CA LEU A 135 -7.61 -15.73 5.46
C LEU A 135 -7.51 -17.22 5.77
N LEU A 136 -7.00 -17.97 4.78
CA LEU A 136 -6.60 -19.37 4.97
C LEU A 136 -5.58 -19.52 6.10
N ASN A 137 -5.61 -20.71 6.73
CA ASN A 137 -4.75 -21.12 7.83
C ASN A 137 -4.95 -20.29 9.11
N LYS A 138 -6.20 -20.04 9.50
CA LYS A 138 -6.56 -19.38 10.77
C LYS A 138 -5.84 -18.04 10.94
N ARG A 139 -5.86 -17.23 9.87
CA ARG A 139 -5.30 -15.89 9.87
C ARG A 139 -6.38 -14.86 9.63
N LEU A 140 -6.23 -13.68 10.22
CA LEU A 140 -7.14 -12.57 10.04
C LEU A 140 -6.32 -11.38 9.55
N ASN A 141 -6.63 -10.89 8.36
CA ASN A 141 -6.02 -9.71 7.78
C ASN A 141 -6.87 -8.49 8.12
N TRP A 142 -6.21 -7.40 8.50
CA TRP A 142 -6.87 -6.13 8.75
C TRP A 142 -6.02 -4.97 8.25
N ILE A 143 -6.69 -3.94 7.74
CA ILE A 143 -6.11 -2.70 7.26
C ILE A 143 -6.98 -1.56 7.78
N TRP A 144 -6.38 -0.64 8.52
CA TRP A 144 -7.04 0.52 9.09
C TRP A 144 -6.46 1.80 8.50
N TYR A 145 -7.23 2.45 7.63
CA TYR A 145 -6.89 3.71 6.98
C TYR A 145 -7.24 4.91 7.86
N ILE A 146 -6.26 5.80 8.08
CA ILE A 146 -6.37 6.98 8.92
C ILE A 146 -5.95 8.20 8.11
N ASN A 147 -6.84 9.18 8.04
CA ASN A 147 -6.52 10.50 7.50
C ASN A 147 -5.56 11.21 8.45
N GLN A 148 -4.40 11.62 7.94
CA GLN A 148 -3.39 12.32 8.73
C GLN A 148 -2.49 13.17 7.82
N PRO A 149 -1.70 14.09 8.37
CA PRO A 149 -0.69 14.80 7.60
C PRO A 149 0.33 13.84 6.97
N GLU A 150 0.94 14.29 5.87
CA GLU A 150 2.01 13.53 5.21
C GLU A 150 3.16 13.27 6.19
N PRO A 151 3.52 12.00 6.44
CA PRO A 151 4.61 11.69 7.34
C PRO A 151 5.96 11.83 6.65
N GLU A 152 7.01 12.07 7.43
CA GLU A 152 8.37 12.06 6.89
C GLU A 152 8.78 10.65 6.46
N LEU A 153 9.01 10.48 5.17
CA LEU A 153 9.52 9.25 4.57
C LEU A 153 11.03 9.33 4.37
N LYS A 154 11.71 8.18 4.54
CA LYS A 154 13.15 8.05 4.24
C LYS A 154 13.34 7.24 2.96
N GLY A 155 14.00 7.83 1.98
CA GLY A 155 14.25 7.21 0.67
C GLY A 155 12.95 6.89 -0.07
N ASN A 156 12.95 5.79 -0.83
CA ASN A 156 11.82 5.39 -1.68
C ASN A 156 10.81 4.46 -0.97
N SER A 157 10.90 4.32 0.36
CA SER A 157 10.00 3.45 1.11
C SER A 157 8.65 4.12 1.37
N VAL A 158 7.56 3.43 1.01
CA VAL A 158 6.18 3.80 1.37
C VAL A 158 5.70 3.10 2.65
N THR A 159 6.59 2.38 3.33
CA THR A 159 6.35 1.85 4.68
C THR A 159 7.29 2.50 5.67
N MET A 160 6.85 2.63 6.92
CA MET A 160 7.70 3.09 8.00
C MET A 160 7.73 2.10 9.16
N LYS A 161 8.88 2.07 9.85
CA LYS A 161 9.03 1.37 11.12
C LYS A 161 8.31 2.17 12.20
N VAL A 162 7.44 1.49 12.94
CA VAL A 162 6.62 2.10 13.97
C VAL A 162 7.30 1.98 15.34
N SER A 163 7.19 3.02 16.17
CA SER A 163 7.70 3.00 17.54
C SER A 163 6.67 2.41 18.51
N SER A 164 7.10 1.93 19.68
CA SER A 164 6.18 1.47 20.73
C SER A 164 5.19 2.55 21.16
N LYS A 165 5.61 3.83 21.14
CA LYS A 165 4.73 4.98 21.41
C LYS A 165 3.62 5.11 20.36
N MET A 166 3.95 4.92 19.08
CA MET A 166 2.97 4.96 18.00
C MET A 166 1.98 3.79 18.09
N ILE A 167 2.47 2.58 18.40
CA ILE A 167 1.61 1.40 18.60
C ILE A 167 0.63 1.64 19.77
N GLN A 168 1.12 2.15 20.90
CA GLN A 168 0.25 2.50 22.04
C GLN A 168 -0.77 3.60 21.68
N GLY A 169 -0.39 4.56 20.84
CA GLY A 169 -1.30 5.55 20.29
C GLY A 169 -2.40 4.91 19.44
N MET A 170 -2.01 4.08 18.48
CA MET A 170 -2.93 3.31 17.62
C MET A 170 -3.91 2.49 18.47
N HIS A 171 -3.43 1.80 19.52
CA HIS A 171 -4.26 1.03 20.44
C HIS A 171 -5.34 1.88 21.11
N ARG A 172 -4.96 3.03 21.68
CA ARG A 172 -5.92 3.94 22.33
C ARG A 172 -6.95 4.49 21.37
N GLU A 173 -6.57 4.78 20.12
CA GLU A 173 -7.51 5.27 19.12
C GLU A 173 -8.41 4.14 18.60
N ALA A 174 -7.91 2.91 18.46
CA ALA A 174 -8.72 1.76 18.06
C ALA A 174 -9.88 1.51 19.03
N ASP A 175 -9.62 1.62 20.34
CA ASP A 175 -10.65 1.46 21.39
C ASP A 175 -11.75 2.54 21.35
N LYS A 176 -11.46 3.72 20.78
CA LYS A 176 -12.44 4.81 20.64
C LYS A 176 -13.27 4.68 19.37
N VAL A 177 -12.65 4.20 18.29
CA VAL A 177 -13.25 4.20 16.95
C VAL A 177 -13.99 2.89 16.67
N TRP A 178 -13.42 1.75 17.07
CA TRP A 178 -13.90 0.44 16.62
C TRP A 178 -14.71 -0.29 17.69
N LEU A 179 -15.63 -1.13 17.22
CA LEU A 179 -16.35 -2.04 18.10
C LEU A 179 -15.36 -2.94 18.87
N PRO A 180 -15.69 -3.36 20.11
CA PRO A 180 -14.76 -4.11 20.96
C PRO A 180 -14.16 -5.35 20.31
N GLY A 181 -14.90 -6.03 19.43
CA GLY A 181 -14.40 -7.18 18.66
C GLY A 181 -13.23 -6.80 17.77
N LEU A 182 -13.37 -5.77 16.93
CA LEU A 182 -12.32 -5.31 16.01
C LEU A 182 -11.17 -4.62 16.76
N ALA A 183 -11.47 -3.77 17.74
CA ALA A 183 -10.46 -3.12 18.57
C ALA A 183 -9.52 -4.15 19.22
N ARG A 184 -10.07 -5.22 19.82
CA ARG A 184 -9.28 -6.30 20.43
C ARG A 184 -8.36 -7.03 19.46
N ILE A 185 -8.76 -7.17 18.20
CA ILE A 185 -7.92 -7.77 17.16
C ILE A 185 -6.75 -6.85 16.80
N ILE A 186 -7.00 -5.54 16.66
CA ILE A 186 -5.95 -4.53 16.43
C ILE A 186 -4.99 -4.45 17.63
N LEU A 187 -5.50 -4.61 18.86
CA LEU A 187 -4.74 -4.62 20.11
C LEU A 187 -3.90 -5.89 20.31
N HIS A 188 -4.23 -7.00 19.62
CA HIS A 188 -3.64 -8.28 19.95
C HIS A 188 -2.14 -8.30 19.59
N ARG A 189 -1.34 -8.65 20.60
CA ARG A 189 0.11 -8.39 20.72
C ARG A 189 0.89 -8.54 19.41
N CYS A 190 1.43 -7.41 18.96
CA CYS A 190 2.80 -7.25 18.45
C CYS A 190 3.87 -7.23 19.56
N MET A 191 3.52 -7.54 20.81
CA MET A 191 4.52 -7.72 21.86
C MET A 191 5.12 -9.11 21.77
N HIS A 192 6.38 -9.17 21.34
CA HIS A 192 7.30 -10.24 21.72
C HIS A 192 7.51 -10.23 23.24
#